data_AF-A0A6M1S6V7-F1
#
_entry.id   AF-A0A6M1S6V7-F1
#
_cell.length_a   1.000
_cell.length_b   1.000
_cell.length_c   1.000
_cell.angle_alpha   90.00
_cell.angle_beta   90.00
_cell.angle_gamma   90.00
#
_symmetry.space_group_name_H-M   'P 1'
#
loop_
_entity.id
_entity.type
_entity.pdbx_description
1 polymer ?
#
loop_
_entity_poly.entity_id
_entity_poly.type
_entity_poly.pdbx_seq_one_letter_code
_entity_poly.pdbx_strand_id
1 'polypeptide(L)'
;MQRPKRRFTVMGLAFGPAAFTLALCVASASAQEAGQIEAVYRKVSAAEVTIAKAIGAGDSRQLSRTGSELGRVIEAALKRREEGQAVSACDMAAHSLAYVAVSSADGLTNKGEARKVLIEDARAAVSDFQKDMAACEKQAGKKTGSHTSVEKALRAL
;
A
#
# COMPACT_ATOMS: atom_id res chain seq x y z
N MET A 1 -27.91 66.82 26.57
CA MET A 1 -27.28 65.97 25.55
C MET A 1 -25.96 65.42 26.10
N GLN A 2 -25.78 64.09 26.04
CA GLN A 2 -24.53 63.27 26.02
C GLN A 2 -23.40 63.53 27.05
N ARG A 3 -22.73 62.57 27.71
CA ARG A 3 -22.88 61.15 28.12
C ARG A 3 -21.55 60.85 28.85
N PRO A 4 -21.50 60.25 30.06
CA PRO A 4 -20.24 59.95 30.75
C PRO A 4 -19.51 58.73 30.13
N LYS A 5 -18.19 58.81 29.96
CA LYS A 5 -17.31 57.74 29.46
C LYS A 5 -17.28 56.56 30.45
N ARG A 6 -18.00 55.48 30.13
CA ARG A 6 -17.86 54.18 30.80
C ARG A 6 -16.52 53.54 30.43
N ARG A 7 -15.64 53.32 31.42
CA ARG A 7 -14.50 52.42 31.29
C ARG A 7 -15.03 50.99 31.27
N PHE A 8 -14.91 50.32 30.12
CA PHE A 8 -15.17 48.89 30.01
C PHE A 8 -13.97 48.14 30.59
N THR A 9 -14.15 47.59 31.78
CA THR A 9 -13.28 46.56 32.34
C THR A 9 -13.52 45.30 31.51
N VAL A 10 -12.57 44.94 30.65
CA VAL A 10 -12.59 43.66 29.93
C VAL A 10 -12.32 42.58 30.96
N MET A 11 -13.40 42.00 31.46
CA MET A 11 -13.41 40.82 32.31
C MET A 11 -12.83 39.68 31.47
N GLY A 12 -11.58 39.33 31.73
CA GLY A 12 -10.88 38.24 31.07
C GLY A 12 -11.66 36.94 31.28
N LEU A 13 -12.26 36.44 30.21
CA LEU A 13 -12.74 35.07 30.14
C LEU A 13 -11.54 34.17 30.37
N ALA A 14 -11.51 33.50 31.52
CA ALA A 14 -10.63 32.39 31.80
C ALA A 14 -11.00 31.23 30.85
N PHE A 15 -10.57 31.31 29.61
CA PHE A 15 -10.47 30.16 28.72
C PHE A 15 -9.22 29.39 29.11
N GLY A 16 -9.40 28.38 29.97
CA GLY A 16 -8.35 27.45 30.33
C GLY A 16 -7.83 26.69 29.10
N PRO A 17 -6.56 26.25 29.10
CA PRO A 17 -5.92 25.56 27.97
C PRO A 17 -6.44 24.12 27.73
N ALA A 18 -7.58 23.73 28.30
CA ALA A 18 -8.09 22.36 28.27
C ALA A 18 -8.79 21.94 26.94
N ALA A 19 -8.66 22.74 25.88
CA ALA A 19 -9.30 22.46 24.58
C ALA A 19 -8.32 22.36 23.39
N PHE A 20 -7.00 22.35 23.63
CA PHE A 20 -6.01 22.20 22.55
C PHE A 20 -5.47 20.76 22.37
N THR A 21 -5.83 19.82 23.24
CA THR A 21 -5.32 18.44 23.18
C THR A 21 -6.01 17.54 22.14
N LEU A 22 -7.17 17.93 21.60
CA LEU A 22 -7.87 17.13 20.58
C LEU A 22 -7.43 17.44 19.14
N ALA A 23 -6.84 18.61 18.87
CA ALA A 23 -6.37 18.96 17.53
C ALA A 23 -4.99 18.35 17.19
N LEU A 24 -4.16 18.08 18.20
CA LEU A 24 -2.83 17.48 18.00
C LEU A 24 -2.89 15.96 17.71
N CYS A 25 -3.92 15.25 18.20
CA CYS A 25 -4.05 13.81 17.97
C CYS A 25 -4.51 13.45 16.53
N VAL A 26 -5.28 14.34 15.88
CA VAL A 26 -5.78 14.12 14.51
C VAL A 26 -4.67 14.35 13.46
N ALA A 27 -3.76 15.29 13.73
CA ALA A 27 -2.62 15.55 12.85
C ALA A 27 -1.56 14.43 12.91
N SER A 28 -1.37 13.79 14.06
CA SER A 28 -0.44 12.65 14.21
C SER A 28 -0.95 11.37 13.56
N ALA A 29 -2.26 11.12 13.56
CA ALA A 29 -2.84 9.93 12.93
C ALA A 29 -2.67 9.96 11.39
N SER A 30 -2.93 11.11 10.76
CA SER A 30 -2.79 11.27 9.31
C SER A 30 -1.34 11.25 8.82
N ALA A 31 -0.40 11.78 9.60
CA ALA A 31 1.03 11.71 9.28
C ALA A 31 1.60 10.29 9.39
N GLN A 32 1.16 9.52 10.40
CA GLN A 32 1.58 8.13 10.59
C GLN A 32 1.04 7.22 9.48
N GLU A 33 -0.20 7.46 9.06
CA GLU A 33 -0.83 6.74 7.95
C GLU A 33 -0.15 7.07 6.60
N ALA A 34 0.17 8.34 6.33
CA ALA A 34 0.92 8.73 5.14
C ALA A 34 2.33 8.10 5.08
N GLY A 35 3.06 8.09 6.20
CA GLY A 35 4.37 7.46 6.29
C GLY A 35 4.31 5.94 6.09
N GLN A 36 3.25 5.30 6.57
CA GLN A 36 3.01 3.87 6.37
C GLN A 36 2.68 3.53 4.92
N ILE A 37 1.78 4.28 4.29
CA ILE A 37 1.41 4.14 2.88
C ILE A 37 2.66 4.27 1.99
N GLU A 38 3.53 5.25 2.27
CA GLU A 38 4.77 5.41 1.53
C GLU A 38 5.75 4.24 1.75
N ALA A 39 5.86 3.73 2.99
CA ALA A 39 6.70 2.58 3.28
C ALA A 39 6.22 1.30 2.55
N VAL A 40 4.91 1.07 2.51
CA VAL A 40 4.31 -0.04 1.76
C VAL A 40 4.53 0.15 0.26
N TYR A 41 4.28 1.36 -0.28
CA TYR A 41 4.54 1.69 -1.68
C TYR A 41 5.97 1.32 -2.10
N ARG A 42 6.99 1.75 -1.34
CA ARG A 42 8.39 1.46 -1.66
C ARG A 42 8.69 -0.04 -1.66
N LYS A 43 8.11 -0.78 -0.70
CA LYS A 43 8.25 -2.25 -0.64
C LYS A 43 7.62 -2.93 -1.85
N VAL A 44 6.38 -2.57 -2.19
CA VAL A 44 5.66 -3.14 -3.32
C VAL A 44 6.38 -2.82 -4.64
N SER A 45 6.83 -1.59 -4.82
CA SER A 45 7.59 -1.18 -6.00
C SER A 45 8.94 -1.92 -6.12
N ALA A 46 9.68 -2.08 -5.02
CA ALA A 46 10.92 -2.87 -5.03
C ALA A 46 10.67 -4.36 -5.29
N ALA A 47 9.59 -4.90 -4.72
CA ALA A 47 9.17 -6.27 -4.94
C ALA A 47 8.77 -6.51 -6.40
N GLU A 48 8.11 -5.56 -7.07
CA GLU A 48 7.73 -5.66 -8.48
C GLU A 48 8.96 -5.92 -9.36
N VAL A 49 10.00 -5.10 -9.20
CA VAL A 49 11.25 -5.24 -9.95
C VAL A 49 11.92 -6.58 -9.66
N THR A 50 11.90 -7.00 -8.41
CA THR A 50 12.50 -8.26 -7.96
C THR A 50 11.76 -9.47 -8.54
N ILE A 51 10.42 -9.44 -8.53
CA ILE A 51 9.56 -10.48 -9.10
C ILE A 51 9.74 -10.56 -10.62
N ALA A 52 9.71 -9.43 -11.32
CA ALA A 52 9.93 -9.39 -12.77
C ALA A 52 11.29 -10.00 -13.15
N LYS A 53 12.35 -9.68 -12.39
CA LYS A 53 13.68 -10.26 -12.58
C LYS A 53 13.70 -11.77 -12.29
N ALA A 54 13.07 -12.20 -11.20
CA ALA A 54 13.05 -13.61 -10.81
C ALA A 54 12.23 -14.47 -11.79
N ILE A 55 11.12 -13.95 -12.33
CA ILE A 55 10.36 -14.59 -13.42
C ILE A 55 11.27 -14.76 -14.65
N GLY A 56 11.95 -13.69 -15.08
CA GLY A 56 12.86 -13.76 -16.23
C GLY A 56 14.04 -14.71 -16.04
N ALA A 57 14.49 -14.92 -14.79
CA ALA A 57 15.54 -15.86 -14.44
C ALA A 57 15.02 -17.29 -14.14
N GLY A 58 13.71 -17.51 -14.08
CA GLY A 58 13.12 -18.77 -13.63
C GLY A 58 13.42 -19.10 -12.16
N ASP A 59 13.70 -18.10 -11.31
CA ASP A 59 14.06 -18.30 -9.90
C ASP A 59 12.81 -18.37 -9.01
N SER A 60 12.22 -19.56 -8.93
CA SER A 60 11.07 -19.82 -8.07
C SER A 60 11.35 -19.59 -6.59
N ARG A 61 12.59 -19.77 -6.12
CA ARG A 61 12.95 -19.53 -4.71
C ARG A 61 12.91 -18.05 -4.38
N GLN A 62 13.45 -17.20 -5.27
CA GLN A 62 13.39 -15.75 -5.11
C GLN A 62 11.95 -15.24 -5.16
N LEU A 63 11.11 -15.83 -6.02
CA LEU A 63 9.67 -15.53 -6.07
C LEU A 63 8.96 -15.88 -4.76
N SER A 64 9.15 -17.10 -4.22
CA SER A 64 8.53 -17.51 -2.96
C SER A 64 9.00 -16.64 -1.78
N ARG A 65 10.29 -16.25 -1.74
CA ARG A 65 10.82 -15.34 -0.72
C ARG A 65 10.18 -13.97 -0.79
N THR A 66 10.13 -13.38 -1.99
CA THR A 66 9.53 -12.06 -2.20
C THR A 66 8.02 -12.09 -1.89
N GLY A 67 7.32 -13.16 -2.30
CA GLY A 67 5.92 -13.39 -1.95
C GLY A 67 5.69 -13.50 -0.43
N SER A 68 6.60 -14.17 0.29
CA SER A 68 6.53 -14.26 1.77
C SER A 68 6.75 -12.91 2.45
N GLU A 69 7.65 -12.06 1.92
CA GLU A 69 7.86 -10.71 2.41
C GLU A 69 6.63 -9.82 2.22
N LEU A 70 5.98 -9.92 1.04
CA LEU A 70 4.69 -9.27 0.79
C LEU A 70 3.59 -9.84 1.69
N GLY A 71 3.61 -11.15 1.99
CA GLY A 71 2.73 -11.80 2.94
C GLY A 71 2.71 -11.11 4.31
N ARG A 72 3.87 -10.70 4.83
CA ARG A 72 3.97 -9.95 6.10
C ARG A 72 3.35 -8.56 6.01
N VAL A 73 3.42 -7.92 4.84
CA VAL A 73 2.76 -6.62 4.61
C VAL A 73 1.23 -6.80 4.64
N ILE A 74 0.74 -7.85 3.99
CA ILE A 74 -0.69 -8.18 3.95
C ILE A 74 -1.19 -8.56 5.35
N GLU A 75 -0.45 -9.37 6.10
CA GLU A 75 -0.80 -9.75 7.48
C GLU A 75 -0.87 -8.52 8.39
N ALA A 76 0.07 -7.58 8.26
CA ALA A 76 0.01 -6.31 8.97
C ALA A 76 -1.23 -5.49 8.56
N ALA A 77 -1.66 -5.54 7.29
CA ALA A 77 -2.88 -4.89 6.81
C ALA A 77 -4.15 -5.55 7.35
N LEU A 78 -4.17 -6.88 7.41
CA LEU A 78 -5.28 -7.65 7.98
C LEU A 78 -5.46 -7.35 9.46
N LYS A 79 -4.36 -7.29 10.23
CA LYS A 79 -4.40 -6.91 11.64
C LYS A 79 -4.98 -5.51 11.85
N ARG A 80 -4.59 -4.54 11.01
CA ARG A 80 -5.18 -3.19 11.03
C ARG A 80 -6.68 -3.21 10.74
N ARG A 81 -7.11 -4.06 9.79
CA ARG A 81 -8.53 -4.25 9.47
C ARG A 81 -9.31 -4.84 10.64
N GLU A 82 -8.73 -5.79 11.36
CA GLU A 82 -9.31 -6.37 12.59
C GLU A 82 -9.43 -5.32 13.70
N GLU A 83 -8.48 -4.39 13.77
CA GLU A 83 -8.50 -3.22 14.67
C GLU A 83 -9.47 -2.10 14.20
N GLY A 84 -10.20 -2.31 13.11
CA GLY A 84 -11.20 -1.38 12.58
C GLY A 84 -10.66 -0.32 11.62
N GLN A 85 -9.40 -0.41 11.20
CA GLN A 85 -8.80 0.49 10.21
C GLN A 85 -9.10 0.02 8.78
N ALA A 86 -9.08 0.94 7.82
CA ALA A 86 -9.28 0.61 6.41
C ALA A 86 -8.03 -0.04 5.79
N VAL A 87 -8.23 -0.96 4.84
CA VAL A 87 -7.15 -1.49 3.99
C VAL A 87 -6.83 -0.45 2.93
N SER A 88 -5.54 -0.11 2.77
CA SER A 88 -5.12 0.89 1.79
C SER A 88 -5.03 0.30 0.38
N ALA A 89 -5.01 1.15 -0.65
CA ALA A 89 -4.76 0.69 -2.01
C ALA A 89 -3.37 0.04 -2.17
N CYS A 90 -2.39 0.49 -1.38
CA CYS A 90 -1.05 -0.11 -1.37
C CYS A 90 -1.04 -1.52 -0.76
N ASP A 91 -1.91 -1.80 0.20
CA ASP A 91 -2.08 -3.14 0.76
C ASP A 91 -2.74 -4.08 -0.27
N MET A 92 -3.70 -3.57 -1.05
CA MET A 92 -4.29 -4.33 -2.18
C MET A 92 -3.26 -4.60 -3.28
N ALA A 93 -2.43 -3.62 -3.63
CA ALA A 93 -1.34 -3.80 -4.58
C ALA A 93 -0.31 -4.83 -4.09
N ALA A 94 -0.01 -4.85 -2.78
CA ALA A 94 0.84 -5.88 -2.19
C ALA A 94 0.20 -7.28 -2.31
N HIS A 95 -1.12 -7.37 -2.15
CA HIS A 95 -1.86 -8.62 -2.27
C HIS A 95 -1.85 -9.19 -3.68
N SER A 96 -2.22 -8.38 -4.68
CA SER A 96 -2.20 -8.80 -6.08
C SER A 96 -0.79 -9.17 -6.54
N LEU A 97 0.24 -8.41 -6.14
CA LEU A 97 1.64 -8.74 -6.43
C LEU A 97 2.12 -10.03 -5.74
N ALA A 98 1.71 -10.28 -4.50
CA ALA A 98 2.02 -11.50 -3.78
C ALA A 98 1.41 -12.72 -4.47
N TYR A 99 0.15 -12.61 -4.93
CA TYR A 99 -0.50 -13.66 -5.70
C TYR A 99 0.26 -13.95 -6.99
N VAL A 100 0.68 -12.92 -7.73
CA VAL A 100 1.51 -13.11 -8.93
C VAL A 100 2.81 -13.84 -8.59
N ALA A 101 3.50 -13.46 -7.51
CA ALA A 101 4.75 -14.10 -7.10
C ALA A 101 4.56 -15.59 -6.78
N VAL A 102 3.54 -15.94 -6.01
CA VAL A 102 3.25 -17.32 -5.63
C VAL A 102 2.81 -18.15 -6.83
N SER A 103 1.83 -17.67 -7.61
CA SER A 103 1.36 -18.38 -8.81
C SER A 103 2.47 -18.56 -9.85
N SER A 104 3.36 -17.59 -9.99
CA SER A 104 4.55 -17.73 -10.86
C SER A 104 5.55 -18.73 -10.31
N ALA A 105 5.81 -18.73 -9.00
CA ALA A 105 6.71 -19.69 -8.36
C ALA A 105 6.18 -21.13 -8.51
N ASP A 106 4.89 -21.33 -8.27
CA ASP A 106 4.22 -22.61 -8.44
C ASP A 106 4.17 -23.01 -9.92
N GLY A 107 3.93 -22.07 -10.83
CA GLY A 107 3.98 -22.32 -12.27
C GLY A 107 5.36 -22.76 -12.75
N LEU A 108 6.44 -22.20 -12.20
CA LEU A 108 7.82 -22.57 -12.53
C LEU A 108 8.26 -23.90 -11.92
N THR A 109 7.66 -24.33 -10.81
CA THR A 109 7.94 -25.63 -10.18
C THR A 109 7.12 -26.77 -10.79
N ASN A 110 5.99 -26.46 -11.43
CA ASN A 110 5.13 -27.43 -12.12
C ASN A 110 5.47 -27.61 -13.61
N LYS A 111 4.93 -28.67 -14.22
CA LYS A 111 5.08 -28.99 -15.65
C LYS A 111 3.72 -29.23 -16.30
N GLY A 112 3.66 -29.09 -17.63
CA GLY A 112 2.47 -29.41 -18.41
C GLY A 112 1.34 -28.39 -18.24
N GLU A 113 0.11 -28.89 -18.12
CA GLU A 113 -1.11 -28.07 -18.08
C GLU A 113 -1.22 -27.22 -16.80
N ALA A 114 -0.80 -27.78 -15.66
CA ALA A 114 -0.76 -27.06 -14.39
C ALA A 114 0.12 -25.79 -14.45
N ARG A 115 1.27 -25.85 -15.14
CA ARG A 115 2.11 -24.66 -15.37
C ARG A 115 1.36 -23.60 -16.16
N LYS A 116 0.62 -23.99 -17.21
CA LYS A 116 -0.09 -23.03 -18.05
C LYS A 116 -1.17 -22.29 -17.26
N VAL A 117 -1.99 -23.04 -16.51
CA VAL A 117 -3.05 -22.47 -15.67
C VAL A 117 -2.47 -21.50 -14.64
N LEU A 118 -1.41 -21.90 -13.91
CA LEU A 118 -0.80 -21.03 -12.88
C LEU A 118 -0.18 -19.76 -13.46
N ILE A 119 0.44 -19.83 -14.65
CA ILE A 119 0.98 -18.65 -15.33
C ILE A 119 -0.14 -17.77 -15.90
N GLU A 120 -1.26 -18.33 -16.34
CA GLU A 120 -2.43 -17.55 -16.76
C GLU A 120 -3.10 -16.85 -15.58
N ASP A 121 -3.24 -17.51 -14.44
CA ASP A 121 -3.73 -16.91 -13.19
C ASP A 121 -2.80 -15.76 -12.75
N ALA A 122 -1.50 -15.95 -12.83
CA ALA A 122 -0.53 -14.89 -12.58
C ALA A 122 -0.73 -13.71 -13.55
N ARG A 123 -0.97 -13.96 -14.85
CA ARG A 123 -1.22 -12.90 -15.84
C ARG A 123 -2.53 -12.15 -15.55
N ALA A 124 -3.58 -12.83 -15.15
CA ALA A 124 -4.85 -12.21 -14.77
C ALA A 124 -4.65 -11.24 -13.60
N ALA A 125 -3.92 -11.67 -12.56
CA ALA A 125 -3.64 -10.87 -11.38
C ALA A 125 -2.71 -9.67 -11.63
N VAL A 126 -1.89 -9.70 -12.69
CA VAL A 126 -1.08 -8.53 -13.08
C VAL A 126 -1.94 -7.33 -13.46
N SER A 127 -3.10 -7.55 -14.09
CA SER A 127 -4.00 -6.43 -14.42
C SER A 127 -4.53 -5.74 -13.17
N ASP A 128 -4.85 -6.53 -12.13
CA ASP A 128 -5.34 -5.99 -10.87
C ASP A 128 -4.23 -5.30 -10.11
N PHE A 129 -3.01 -5.87 -10.11
CA PHE A 129 -1.83 -5.19 -9.60
C PHE A 129 -1.62 -3.82 -10.24
N GLN A 130 -1.69 -3.69 -11.57
CA GLN A 130 -1.51 -2.40 -12.24
C GLN A 130 -2.55 -1.36 -11.78
N LYS A 131 -3.81 -1.77 -11.62
CA LYS A 131 -4.90 -0.89 -11.14
C LYS A 131 -4.69 -0.49 -9.68
N ASP A 132 -4.40 -1.46 -8.82
CA ASP A 132 -4.18 -1.25 -7.39
C ASP A 132 -2.93 -0.39 -7.16
N MET A 133 -1.88 -0.59 -7.94
CA MET A 133 -0.64 0.16 -7.85
C MET A 133 -0.83 1.62 -8.29
N ALA A 134 -1.60 1.86 -9.36
CA ALA A 134 -1.97 3.22 -9.76
C ALA A 134 -2.80 3.94 -8.68
N ALA A 135 -3.71 3.21 -8.01
CA ALA A 135 -4.47 3.75 -6.88
C ALA A 135 -3.56 4.02 -5.65
N CYS A 136 -2.62 3.11 -5.37
CA CYS A 136 -1.61 3.27 -4.32
C CYS A 136 -0.73 4.50 -4.59
N GLU A 137 -0.28 4.71 -5.83
CA GLU A 137 0.52 5.89 -6.20
C GLU A 137 -0.24 7.18 -6.00
N LYS A 138 -1.52 7.21 -6.37
CA LYS A 138 -2.41 8.35 -6.11
C LYS A 138 -2.55 8.61 -4.61
N GLN A 139 -2.68 7.57 -3.80
CA GLN A 139 -2.81 7.68 -2.34
C GLN A 139 -1.49 8.10 -1.66
N ALA A 140 -0.35 7.66 -2.21
CA ALA A 140 1.00 7.96 -1.72
C ALA A 140 1.56 9.29 -2.25
N GLY A 141 0.81 10.03 -3.08
CA GLY A 141 1.28 11.26 -3.72
C GLY A 141 2.44 11.05 -4.71
N LYS A 142 2.54 9.86 -5.32
CA LYS A 142 3.56 9.50 -6.31
C LYS A 142 3.01 9.65 -7.74
N LYS A 143 3.91 9.78 -8.71
CA LYS A 143 3.54 9.83 -10.13
C LYS A 143 3.14 8.43 -10.58
N THR A 144 2.06 8.34 -11.37
CA THR A 144 1.58 7.06 -11.86
C THR A 144 2.57 6.40 -12.80
N GLY A 145 3.02 5.19 -12.47
CA GLY A 145 3.89 4.34 -13.28
C GLY A 145 3.12 3.40 -14.21
N SER A 146 3.82 2.76 -15.15
CA SER A 146 3.19 1.78 -16.06
C SER A 146 3.02 0.38 -15.44
N HIS A 147 3.83 0.03 -14.45
CA HIS A 147 3.83 -1.29 -13.77
C HIS A 147 3.74 -2.50 -14.70
N THR A 148 4.31 -2.40 -15.91
CA THR A 148 4.27 -3.44 -16.96
C THR A 148 5.42 -4.45 -16.86
N SER A 149 6.31 -4.31 -15.87
CA SER A 149 7.55 -5.10 -15.82
C SER A 149 7.26 -6.59 -15.61
N VAL A 150 6.37 -6.90 -14.67
CA VAL A 150 5.93 -8.27 -14.37
C VAL A 150 5.14 -8.87 -15.52
N GLU A 151 4.29 -8.08 -16.18
CA GLU A 151 3.54 -8.50 -17.37
C GLU A 151 4.49 -8.95 -18.50
N LYS A 152 5.50 -8.14 -18.78
CA LYS A 152 6.52 -8.43 -19.80
C LYS A 152 7.29 -9.69 -19.46
N ALA A 153 7.65 -9.89 -18.19
CA ALA A 153 8.34 -11.08 -17.74
C ALA A 153 7.46 -12.34 -17.91
N LEU A 154 6.17 -12.28 -17.55
CA LEU A 154 5.24 -13.39 -17.72
C LEU A 154 4.96 -13.73 -19.19
N ARG A 155 4.96 -12.75 -20.09
CA ARG A 155 4.80 -12.98 -21.53
C ARG A 155 5.99 -13.70 -22.17
N ALA A 156 7.15 -13.68 -21.53
CA ALA A 156 8.35 -14.37 -22.00
C ALA A 156 8.42 -15.86 -21.59
N LEU A 157 7.51 -16.32 -20.73
CA LEU A 157 7.39 -17.72 -20.26
C LEU A 157 6.45 -18.58 -21.12
#